data_AF-D4DMH9-F1
#
_entry.id   AF-D4DMH9-F1
#
_cell.length_a   1.000
_cell.length_b   1.000
_cell.length_c   1.000
_cell.angle_alpha   90.00
_cell.angle_beta   90.00
_cell.angle_gamma   90.00
#
_symmetry.space_group_name_H-M   'P 1'
#
loop_
_entity.id
_entity.type
_entity.pdbx_description
1 polymer ?
#
loop_
_entity_poly.entity_id
_entity_poly.type
_entity_poly.pdbx_seq_one_letter_code
_entity_poly.pdbx_strand_id
1 'polypeptide(L)'
;MNHHDKQAKENALSSGMGCFMKGTLVETEEGWMPIDELKVGDFVMSRPENGIGEAVPKRVVNTFSYEDREVVMLKFSQFPERSGGGRILIATPNHPFCVYGVVTNLILEHPQFGKFGAYWKGCDYDDGEDVFAGDEGRARLEALWAFEKTPYEMRLYEQPVWKRADQLERGDVVLGLENDYYVVEDYRPLYAYRDTDQAWAQPINLAYGWKESDLGNSYEMVLTDESLNCPTLDWADVPNDENLLYVDEDGQRHYRRYRTTVYNIEVEDYHTYCVTHRGILVHNQNCGAERHSRVDSLEIRDSGQP
;
A
#
# COMPACT_ATOMS: atom_id res chain seq x y z
N MET A 1 -32.20 -8.52 -20.33
CA MET A 1 -31.50 -8.18 -19.08
C MET A 1 -31.66 -6.68 -18.90
N ASN A 2 -32.39 -6.24 -17.86
CA ASN A 2 -32.86 -4.85 -17.76
C ASN A 2 -31.73 -3.88 -17.42
N HIS A 3 -31.83 -2.65 -17.93
CA HIS A 3 -30.84 -1.58 -17.75
C HIS A 3 -30.61 -1.24 -16.27
N HIS A 4 -31.62 -1.41 -15.42
CA HIS A 4 -31.54 -1.24 -13.96
C HIS A 4 -30.74 -2.35 -13.25
N ASP A 5 -30.80 -3.60 -13.72
CA ASP A 5 -29.99 -4.70 -13.15
C ASP A 5 -28.51 -4.57 -13.52
N LYS A 6 -28.23 -4.01 -14.69
CA LYS A 6 -26.86 -3.73 -15.14
C LYS A 6 -26.23 -2.62 -14.30
N GLN A 7 -26.98 -1.53 -14.08
CA GLN A 7 -26.52 -0.40 -13.28
C GLN A 7 -26.41 -0.72 -11.78
N ALA A 8 -27.30 -1.55 -11.23
CA ALA A 8 -27.19 -2.04 -9.86
C ALA A 8 -25.99 -3.00 -9.68
N LYS A 9 -25.68 -3.84 -10.68
CA LYS A 9 -24.49 -4.70 -10.67
C LYS A 9 -23.20 -3.90 -10.85
N GLU A 10 -23.16 -2.93 -11.77
CA GLU A 10 -22.04 -2.01 -11.94
C GLU A 10 -21.79 -1.21 -10.65
N ASN A 11 -22.84 -0.74 -9.97
CA ASN A 11 -22.72 -0.05 -8.67
C ASN A 11 -22.27 -0.98 -7.53
N ALA A 12 -22.72 -2.24 -7.49
CA ALA A 12 -22.27 -3.23 -6.51
C ALA A 12 -20.79 -3.63 -6.73
N LEU A 13 -20.40 -3.87 -8.00
CA LEU A 13 -19.01 -4.08 -8.43
C LEU A 13 -18.14 -2.86 -8.12
N SER A 14 -18.67 -1.64 -8.25
CA SER A 14 -17.96 -0.39 -7.95
C SER A 14 -17.65 -0.18 -6.45
N SER A 15 -18.35 -0.88 -5.56
CA SER A 15 -18.16 -0.70 -4.10
C SER A 15 -17.11 -1.64 -3.51
N GLY A 16 -16.84 -2.77 -4.18
CA GLY A 16 -15.90 -3.80 -3.70
C GLY A 16 -14.53 -3.77 -4.36
N MET A 17 -14.35 -3.02 -5.45
CA MET A 17 -13.11 -2.98 -6.21
C MET A 17 -12.07 -2.06 -5.55
N GLY A 18 -10.86 -2.56 -5.37
CA GLY A 18 -9.69 -1.77 -4.96
C GLY A 18 -9.29 -0.80 -6.05
N CYS A 19 -8.77 0.39 -5.73
CA CYS A 19 -8.29 1.36 -6.72
C CYS A 19 -7.05 2.11 -6.23
N PHE A 20 -6.42 2.87 -7.13
CA PHE A 20 -5.26 3.71 -6.88
C PHE A 20 -5.53 5.18 -7.16
N MET A 21 -4.77 6.09 -6.55
CA MET A 21 -4.87 7.51 -6.84
C MET A 21 -4.45 7.82 -8.28
N LYS A 22 -5.05 8.88 -8.85
CA LYS A 22 -4.60 9.51 -10.10
C LYS A 22 -3.07 9.67 -10.14
N GLY A 23 -2.43 9.41 -11.27
CA GLY A 23 -0.98 9.53 -11.46
C GLY A 23 -0.17 8.32 -10.97
N THR A 24 -0.80 7.31 -10.36
CA THR A 24 -0.10 6.06 -10.02
C THR A 24 0.43 5.41 -11.29
N LEU A 25 1.75 5.23 -11.42
CA LEU A 25 2.29 4.61 -12.63
C LEU A 25 2.05 3.11 -12.65
N VAL A 26 1.80 2.64 -13.86
CA VAL A 26 1.73 1.24 -14.24
C VAL A 26 2.87 0.96 -15.20
N GLU A 27 3.53 -0.18 -15.04
CA GLU A 27 4.58 -0.60 -15.96
C GLU A 27 3.99 -1.05 -17.30
N THR A 28 4.53 -0.50 -18.40
CA THR A 28 4.20 -0.88 -19.79
C THR A 28 5.46 -1.32 -20.51
N GLU A 29 5.33 -1.86 -21.73
CA GLU A 29 6.50 -2.21 -22.56
C GLU A 29 7.37 -1.00 -22.93
N GLU A 30 6.76 0.20 -22.99
CA GLU A 30 7.43 1.45 -23.39
C GLU A 30 7.89 2.27 -22.17
N GLY A 31 7.74 1.72 -20.96
CA GLY A 31 8.06 2.37 -19.69
C GLY A 31 6.81 2.65 -18.86
N TRP A 32 6.89 3.64 -17.99
CA TRP A 32 5.86 3.89 -16.99
C TRP A 32 4.77 4.84 -17.48
N MET A 33 3.50 4.48 -17.30
CA MET A 33 2.35 5.31 -17.68
C MET A 33 1.39 5.54 -16.51
N PRO A 34 0.86 6.77 -16.31
CA PRO A 34 -0.17 7.01 -15.32
C PRO A 34 -1.42 6.15 -15.53
N ILE A 35 -1.94 5.58 -14.44
CA ILE A 35 -3.11 4.69 -14.49
C ILE A 35 -4.36 5.36 -15.09
N ASP A 36 -4.49 6.67 -14.93
CA ASP A 36 -5.59 7.47 -15.47
C ASP A 36 -5.43 7.86 -16.95
N GLU A 37 -4.25 7.62 -17.53
CA GLU A 37 -3.98 7.83 -18.97
C GLU A 37 -4.09 6.55 -19.80
N LEU A 38 -4.03 5.37 -19.15
CA LEU A 38 -4.19 4.07 -19.79
C LEU A 38 -5.58 3.89 -20.42
N LYS A 39 -5.61 3.20 -21.55
CA LYS A 39 -6.79 2.93 -22.36
C LYS A 39 -6.94 1.45 -22.63
N VAL A 40 -8.18 1.04 -22.93
CA VAL A 40 -8.46 -0.31 -23.43
C VAL A 40 -7.65 -0.56 -24.70
N GLY A 41 -6.91 -1.66 -24.70
CA GLY A 41 -6.01 -2.06 -25.78
C GLY A 41 -4.54 -1.81 -25.52
N ASP A 42 -4.19 -0.95 -24.55
CA ASP A 42 -2.81 -0.72 -24.13
C ASP A 42 -2.23 -1.98 -23.46
N PHE A 43 -0.90 -2.14 -23.51
CA PHE A 43 -0.21 -3.26 -22.91
C PHE A 43 0.44 -2.85 -21.59
N VAL A 44 0.20 -3.64 -20.55
CA VAL A 44 0.82 -3.48 -19.23
C VAL A 44 1.57 -4.74 -18.85
N MET A 45 2.64 -4.60 -18.08
CA MET A 45 3.38 -5.75 -17.57
C MET A 45 2.56 -6.44 -16.48
N SER A 46 2.35 -7.74 -16.66
CA SER A 46 1.47 -8.57 -15.85
C SER A 46 2.11 -9.92 -15.56
N ARG A 47 1.75 -10.55 -14.44
CA ARG A 47 2.33 -11.82 -13.99
C ARG A 47 1.26 -12.77 -13.45
N PRO A 48 1.38 -14.10 -13.59
CA PRO A 48 0.41 -15.03 -13.02
C PRO A 48 0.12 -14.77 -11.54
N GLU A 49 -1.15 -14.88 -11.15
CA GLU A 49 -1.68 -14.58 -9.80
C GLU A 49 -0.97 -15.40 -8.69
N ASN A 50 -0.52 -16.61 -9.00
CA ASN A 50 0.21 -17.47 -8.07
C ASN A 50 1.67 -17.01 -7.85
N GLY A 51 2.10 -15.94 -8.51
CA GLY A 51 3.45 -15.40 -8.43
C GLY A 51 4.51 -16.26 -9.12
N ILE A 52 4.15 -17.31 -9.86
CA ILE A 52 5.10 -18.21 -10.55
C ILE A 52 5.10 -17.91 -12.05
N GLY A 53 6.28 -17.54 -12.59
CA GLY A 53 6.48 -17.25 -14.02
C GLY A 53 6.85 -15.79 -14.26
N GLU A 54 7.45 -15.47 -15.39
CA GLU A 54 7.94 -14.11 -15.68
C GLU A 54 6.79 -13.14 -15.97
N ALA A 55 7.07 -11.85 -15.76
CA ALA A 55 6.16 -10.80 -16.19
C ALA A 55 6.12 -10.73 -17.71
N VAL A 56 4.91 -10.66 -18.27
CA VAL A 56 4.67 -10.57 -19.71
C VAL A 56 3.67 -9.45 -20.00
N PRO A 57 3.74 -8.82 -21.18
CA PRO A 57 2.77 -7.84 -21.61
C PRO A 57 1.37 -8.47 -21.74
N LYS A 58 0.37 -7.80 -21.20
CA LYS A 58 -1.05 -8.17 -21.30
C LYS A 58 -1.90 -6.96 -21.61
N ARG A 59 -2.95 -7.14 -22.41
CA ARG A 59 -3.84 -6.03 -22.78
C ARG A 59 -4.72 -5.60 -21.62
N VAL A 60 -4.87 -4.29 -21.49
CA VAL A 60 -5.95 -3.68 -20.72
C VAL A 60 -7.26 -3.92 -21.46
N VAL A 61 -8.21 -4.60 -20.81
CA VAL A 61 -9.54 -4.90 -21.36
C VAL A 61 -10.63 -3.99 -20.81
N ASN A 62 -10.39 -3.34 -19.67
CA ASN A 62 -11.31 -2.37 -19.08
C ASN A 62 -10.57 -1.32 -18.25
N THR A 63 -11.17 -0.14 -18.10
CA THR A 63 -10.68 0.93 -17.22
C THR A 63 -11.81 1.41 -16.32
N PHE A 64 -11.46 1.78 -15.08
CA PHE A 64 -12.40 2.19 -14.06
C PHE A 64 -11.97 3.51 -13.44
N SER A 65 -12.95 4.37 -13.12
CA SER A 65 -12.74 5.61 -12.39
C SER A 65 -13.89 5.81 -11.41
N TYR A 66 -13.55 6.13 -10.15
CA TYR A 66 -14.52 6.37 -9.10
C TYR A 66 -14.16 7.64 -8.35
N GLU A 67 -15.11 8.56 -8.27
CA GLU A 67 -14.98 9.80 -7.51
C GLU A 67 -15.22 9.57 -6.02
N ASP A 68 -14.75 10.53 -5.22
CA ASP A 68 -15.02 10.63 -3.78
C ASP A 68 -14.73 9.31 -3.02
N ARG A 69 -13.52 8.77 -3.16
CA ARG A 69 -13.08 7.57 -2.44
C ARG A 69 -11.98 7.87 -1.45
N GLU A 70 -12.05 7.23 -0.28
CA GLU A 70 -10.99 7.28 0.72
C GLU A 70 -9.75 6.57 0.22
N VAL A 71 -8.59 7.11 0.58
CA VAL A 71 -7.29 6.53 0.26
C VAL A 71 -6.39 6.46 1.48
N VAL A 72 -5.42 5.55 1.40
CA VAL A 72 -4.40 5.29 2.39
C VAL A 72 -3.04 5.39 1.75
N MET A 73 -2.05 5.69 2.57
CA MET A 73 -0.65 5.72 2.20
C MET A 73 0.02 4.39 2.59
N LEU A 74 0.64 3.74 1.63
CA LEU A 74 1.46 2.55 1.82
C LEU A 74 2.92 2.86 1.50
N LYS A 75 3.83 2.25 2.24
CA LYS A 75 5.26 2.29 1.95
C LYS A 75 5.86 0.90 1.94
N PHE A 76 6.87 0.72 1.09
CA PHE A 76 7.50 -0.57 0.88
C PHE A 76 9.02 -0.44 0.87
N SER A 77 9.73 -1.46 1.32
CA SER A 77 11.17 -1.58 1.14
C SER A 77 11.50 -2.77 0.26
N GLN A 78 12.44 -2.60 -0.67
CA GLN A 78 12.90 -3.69 -1.51
C GLN A 78 13.75 -4.64 -0.66
N PHE A 79 13.36 -5.91 -0.61
CA PHE A 79 14.16 -6.94 0.03
C PHE A 79 15.52 -7.07 -0.68
N PRO A 80 16.62 -7.26 0.05
CA PRO A 80 16.71 -7.52 1.49
C PRO A 80 16.89 -6.26 2.36
N GLU A 81 16.85 -5.06 1.78
CA GLU A 81 17.25 -3.83 2.46
C GLU A 81 16.13 -3.17 3.27
N ARG A 82 16.47 -2.61 4.43
CA ARG A 82 15.56 -1.78 5.23
C ARG A 82 15.65 -0.32 4.79
N SER A 83 15.12 -0.03 3.61
CA SER A 83 15.14 1.32 3.05
C SER A 83 14.10 2.28 3.65
N GLY A 84 13.40 1.88 4.73
CA GLY A 84 12.44 2.73 5.43
C GLY A 84 11.21 3.11 4.60
N GLY A 85 10.86 2.28 3.61
CA GLY A 85 9.62 2.45 2.87
C GLY A 85 9.71 3.25 1.56
N GLY A 86 10.87 3.84 1.22
CA GLY A 86 11.11 4.50 -0.07
C GLY A 86 9.94 5.35 -0.58
N ARG A 87 9.49 5.08 -1.83
CA ARG A 87 8.35 5.78 -2.44
C ARG A 87 7.00 5.25 -1.95
N ILE A 88 6.05 6.17 -1.96
CA ILE A 88 4.69 6.00 -1.47
C ILE A 88 3.78 5.40 -2.55
N LEU A 89 2.89 4.50 -2.17
CA LEU A 89 1.73 4.06 -2.97
C LEU A 89 0.45 4.54 -2.30
N ILE A 90 -0.42 5.22 -3.06
CA ILE A 90 -1.73 5.65 -2.58
C ILE A 90 -2.82 4.76 -3.17
N ALA A 91 -3.50 4.01 -2.31
CA ALA A 91 -4.52 3.04 -2.70
C ALA A 91 -5.78 3.21 -1.85
N THR A 92 -6.90 2.62 -2.28
CA THR A 92 -8.09 2.53 -1.43
C THR A 92 -7.87 1.50 -0.32
N PRO A 93 -8.46 1.68 0.88
CA PRO A 93 -8.31 0.75 2.01
C PRO A 93 -8.67 -0.70 1.67
N ASN A 94 -9.63 -0.90 0.75
CA ASN A 94 -10.10 -2.22 0.35
C ASN A 94 -9.24 -2.87 -0.75
N HIS A 95 -8.17 -2.22 -1.23
CA HIS A 95 -7.37 -2.75 -2.34
C HIS A 95 -6.74 -4.10 -1.98
N PRO A 96 -6.92 -5.15 -2.80
CA PRO A 96 -6.37 -6.48 -2.51
C PRO A 96 -4.86 -6.55 -2.79
N PHE A 97 -4.12 -7.15 -1.87
CA PHE A 97 -2.71 -7.49 -1.98
C PHE A 97 -2.54 -8.98 -1.69
N CYS A 98 -1.72 -9.62 -2.51
CA CYS A 98 -1.33 -11.01 -2.31
C CYS A 98 -0.02 -11.03 -1.49
N VAL A 99 -0.09 -11.58 -0.29
CA VAL A 99 1.01 -11.64 0.67
C VAL A 99 1.66 -13.02 0.61
N TYR A 100 2.94 -13.04 0.27
CA TYR A 100 3.71 -14.25 -0.01
C TYR A 100 4.51 -14.75 1.20
N GLY A 101 4.65 -13.91 2.23
CA GLY A 101 5.43 -14.25 3.40
C GLY A 101 5.50 -13.11 4.39
N VAL A 102 6.37 -13.27 5.39
CA VAL A 102 6.62 -12.28 6.43
C VAL A 102 8.10 -12.15 6.72
N VAL A 103 8.50 -10.96 7.15
CA VAL A 103 9.79 -10.73 7.77
C VAL A 103 9.78 -11.19 9.23
N THR A 104 10.79 -11.97 9.64
CA THR A 104 10.90 -12.55 10.99
C THR A 104 11.74 -11.73 11.96
N ASN A 105 12.60 -10.84 11.44
CA ASN A 105 13.51 -10.02 12.24
C ASN A 105 13.11 -8.52 12.25
N LEU A 106 11.82 -8.20 12.20
CA LEU A 106 11.32 -6.81 12.23
C LEU A 106 11.68 -6.07 13.52
N ILE A 107 11.79 -6.82 14.62
CA ILE A 107 12.06 -6.32 15.95
C ILE A 107 13.36 -6.95 16.45
N LEU A 108 14.27 -6.13 16.97
CA LEU A 108 15.52 -6.58 17.59
C LEU A 108 15.53 -6.17 19.06
N GLU A 109 15.78 -7.12 19.96
CA GLU A 109 15.99 -6.84 21.39
C GLU A 109 17.46 -6.45 21.62
N HIS A 110 17.71 -5.17 21.89
CA HIS A 110 19.02 -4.68 22.27
C HIS A 110 19.20 -4.74 23.79
N PRO A 111 20.30 -5.34 24.30
CA PRO A 111 20.49 -5.56 25.74
C PRO A 111 20.51 -4.28 26.58
N GLN A 112 20.92 -3.15 25.98
CA GLN A 112 20.98 -1.85 26.66
C GLN A 112 19.81 -0.92 26.34
N PHE A 113 19.23 -1.03 25.14
CA PHE A 113 18.32 -0.01 24.60
C PHE A 113 16.91 -0.55 24.33
N GLY A 114 16.65 -1.82 24.67
CA GLY A 114 15.34 -2.46 24.46
C GLY A 114 15.06 -2.77 23.00
N LYS A 115 13.77 -2.79 22.64
CA LYS A 115 13.29 -3.19 21.31
C LYS A 115 13.53 -2.11 20.26
N PHE A 116 14.30 -2.41 19.23
CA PHE A 116 14.31 -1.68 17.97
C PHE A 116 13.26 -2.23 17.00
N GLY A 117 12.69 -1.35 16.17
CA GLY A 117 11.74 -1.75 15.12
C GLY A 117 10.34 -2.13 15.59
N ALA A 118 9.95 -1.89 16.85
CA ALA A 118 8.57 -2.06 17.31
C ALA A 118 7.79 -0.74 17.21
N TYR A 119 6.54 -0.77 16.70
CA TYR A 119 5.62 0.37 16.76
C TYR A 119 5.10 0.53 18.20
N TRP A 120 5.82 1.29 19.03
CA TRP A 120 5.49 1.43 20.46
C TRP A 120 4.46 2.53 20.77
N LYS A 121 3.25 2.16 21.20
CA LYS A 121 2.40 3.02 22.06
C LYS A 121 3.05 3.04 23.46
N GLY A 122 3.47 4.20 23.96
CA GLY A 122 3.76 4.39 25.39
C GLY A 122 5.21 4.29 25.88
N CYS A 123 6.21 4.68 25.08
CA CYS A 123 7.53 5.04 25.63
C CYS A 123 7.70 6.55 25.58
N ASP A 124 7.67 7.20 26.74
CA ASP A 124 8.15 8.57 26.90
C ASP A 124 9.66 8.59 26.65
N TYR A 125 10.05 8.82 25.39
CA TYR A 125 11.42 9.24 25.00
C TYR A 125 11.58 10.76 25.09
N ASP A 126 10.66 11.38 25.83
CA ASP A 126 10.48 12.82 26.01
C ASP A 126 10.58 13.13 27.52
N ASP A 127 11.58 12.52 28.16
CA ASP A 127 12.05 12.88 29.50
C ASP A 127 12.91 14.17 29.48
N GLY A 128 12.97 14.87 28.34
CA GLY A 128 13.51 16.22 28.22
C GLY A 128 15.02 16.30 28.03
N GLU A 129 15.70 15.18 27.81
CA GLU A 129 17.08 15.16 27.33
C GLU A 129 17.12 14.79 25.84
N ASP A 130 17.99 15.43 25.06
CA ASP A 130 18.27 15.03 23.68
C ASP A 130 18.61 13.53 23.69
N VAL A 131 17.70 12.68 23.23
CA VAL A 131 17.77 11.20 23.31
C VAL A 131 19.04 10.61 22.65
N PHE A 132 19.74 11.44 21.86
CA PHE A 132 20.98 11.11 21.16
C PHE A 132 22.18 11.99 21.58
N ALA A 133 22.04 12.83 22.60
CA ALA A 133 23.14 13.60 23.16
C ALA A 133 24.02 12.74 24.08
N GLY A 134 25.28 13.16 24.21
CA GLY A 134 26.27 12.48 25.04
C GLY A 134 26.72 11.12 24.48
N ASP A 135 27.53 10.42 25.26
CA ASP A 135 28.14 9.15 24.83
C ASP A 135 27.11 8.01 24.74
N GLU A 136 26.12 7.99 25.63
CA GLU A 136 25.04 7.01 25.61
C GLU A 136 24.11 7.21 24.40
N GLY A 137 23.75 8.46 24.09
CA GLY A 137 22.97 8.80 22.90
C GLY A 137 23.67 8.43 21.60
N ARG A 138 25.00 8.63 21.51
CA ARG A 138 25.80 8.16 20.37
C ARG A 138 25.81 6.63 20.26
N ALA A 139 26.01 5.91 21.35
CA ALA A 139 25.97 4.44 21.36
C ALA A 139 24.59 3.91 20.92
N ARG A 140 23.52 4.60 21.31
CA ARG A 140 22.15 4.29 20.88
C ARG A 140 21.95 4.51 19.39
N LEU A 141 22.44 5.63 18.84
CA LEU A 141 22.38 5.91 17.40
C LEU A 141 23.15 4.88 16.58
N GLU A 142 24.34 4.49 17.04
CA GLU A 142 25.14 3.44 16.40
C GLU A 142 24.41 2.09 16.38
N ALA A 143 23.78 1.73 17.51
CA ALA A 143 22.99 0.51 17.61
C ALA A 143 21.75 0.53 16.68
N LEU A 144 21.08 1.69 16.56
CA LEU A 144 19.98 1.87 15.62
C LEU A 144 20.43 1.73 14.16
N TRP A 145 21.53 2.37 13.79
CA TRP A 145 22.11 2.24 12.44
C TRP A 145 22.56 0.82 12.13
N ALA A 146 23.09 0.09 13.11
CA ALA A 146 23.42 -1.32 12.94
C ALA A 146 22.16 -2.17 12.67
N PHE A 147 21.06 -1.89 13.37
CA PHE A 147 19.77 -2.52 13.12
C PHE A 147 19.22 -2.19 11.72
N GLU A 148 19.24 -0.91 11.31
CA GLU A 148 18.80 -0.49 9.96
C GLU A 148 19.60 -1.17 8.84
N LYS A 149 20.89 -1.42 9.07
CA LYS A 149 21.76 -2.14 8.12
C LYS A 149 21.62 -3.65 8.18
N THR A 150 20.87 -4.20 9.14
CA THR A 150 20.64 -5.64 9.23
C THR A 150 19.64 -6.05 8.15
N PRO A 151 20.01 -6.94 7.21
CA PRO A 151 19.11 -7.37 6.15
C PRO A 151 17.82 -7.99 6.70
N TYR A 152 16.75 -7.91 5.91
CA TYR A 152 15.53 -8.64 6.22
C TYR A 152 15.74 -10.15 6.18
N GLU A 153 15.22 -10.84 7.19
CA GLU A 153 15.05 -12.29 7.18
C GLU A 153 13.59 -12.58 6.83
N MET A 154 13.37 -13.24 5.69
CA MET A 154 12.04 -13.51 5.16
C MET A 154 11.70 -14.99 5.29
N ARG A 155 10.45 -15.27 5.67
CA ARG A 155 9.84 -16.58 5.60
C ARG A 155 8.64 -16.54 4.65
N LEU A 156 8.74 -17.26 3.54
CA LEU A 156 7.65 -17.43 2.60
C LEU A 156 6.61 -18.43 3.12
N TYR A 157 5.35 -18.20 2.74
CA TYR A 157 4.26 -19.12 2.98
C TYR A 157 4.27 -20.24 1.93
N GLU A 158 3.70 -21.39 2.29
CA GLU A 158 3.44 -22.46 1.30
C GLU A 158 2.40 -22.03 0.27
N GLN A 159 1.43 -21.23 0.70
CA GLN A 159 0.41 -20.62 -0.15
C GLN A 159 0.26 -19.14 0.20
N PRO A 160 0.23 -18.23 -0.79
CA PRO A 160 0.00 -16.81 -0.54
C PRO A 160 -1.37 -16.54 0.09
N VAL A 161 -1.45 -15.45 0.86
CA VAL A 161 -2.66 -15.02 1.57
C VAL A 161 -3.14 -13.68 1.05
N TRP A 162 -4.44 -13.54 0.89
CA TRP A 162 -5.06 -12.28 0.49
C TRP A 162 -5.31 -11.37 1.68
N LYS A 163 -4.80 -10.14 1.59
CA LYS A 163 -5.09 -9.06 2.53
C LYS A 163 -5.56 -7.84 1.77
N ARG A 164 -6.47 -7.06 2.35
CA ARG A 164 -6.75 -5.70 1.88
C ARG A 164 -5.64 -4.75 2.35
N ALA A 165 -5.52 -3.58 1.73
CA ALA A 165 -4.56 -2.55 2.14
C ALA A 165 -4.69 -2.21 3.63
N ASP A 166 -5.92 -2.11 4.16
CA ASP A 166 -6.20 -1.86 5.58
C ASP A 166 -5.93 -3.03 6.53
N GLN A 167 -5.58 -4.19 5.99
CA GLN A 167 -5.21 -5.40 6.74
C GLN A 167 -3.71 -5.71 6.63
N LEU A 168 -2.97 -4.98 5.79
CA LEU A 168 -1.53 -5.15 5.67
C LEU A 168 -0.85 -4.76 6.99
N GLU A 169 0.10 -5.60 7.39
CA GLU A 169 0.92 -5.40 8.57
C GLU A 169 2.36 -5.15 8.13
N ARG A 170 3.09 -4.35 8.90
CA ARG A 170 4.52 -4.18 8.63
C ARG A 170 5.22 -5.53 8.66
N GLY A 171 6.07 -5.76 7.67
CA GLY A 171 6.76 -7.02 7.45
C GLY A 171 6.03 -8.01 6.57
N ASP A 172 4.76 -7.76 6.19
CA ASP A 172 4.12 -8.51 5.11
C ASP A 172 4.96 -8.36 3.84
N VAL A 173 5.10 -9.46 3.10
CA VAL A 173 5.89 -9.49 1.87
C VAL A 173 4.98 -9.61 0.66
N VAL A 174 5.13 -8.71 -0.30
CA VAL A 174 4.46 -8.72 -1.61
C VAL A 174 5.49 -8.90 -2.73
N LEU A 175 5.01 -9.29 -3.91
CA LEU A 175 5.85 -9.58 -5.08
C LEU A 175 6.02 -8.35 -5.98
N GLY A 176 7.18 -8.23 -6.62
CA GLY A 176 7.48 -7.27 -7.67
C GLY A 176 7.50 -7.88 -9.07
N LEU A 177 7.89 -7.06 -10.05
CA LEU A 177 7.96 -7.42 -11.47
C LEU A 177 8.99 -8.53 -11.74
N GLU A 178 10.24 -8.35 -11.30
CA GLU A 178 11.39 -9.20 -11.66
C GLU A 178 11.71 -10.32 -10.64
N ASN A 179 10.69 -10.85 -9.94
CA ASN A 179 10.85 -11.73 -8.76
C ASN A 179 11.45 -11.02 -7.52
N ASP A 180 11.48 -9.69 -7.53
CA ASP A 180 11.77 -8.93 -6.34
C ASP A 180 10.70 -9.14 -5.27
N TYR A 181 11.10 -9.07 -4.01
CA TYR A 181 10.19 -9.03 -2.88
C TYR A 181 10.19 -7.64 -2.28
N TYR A 182 9.00 -7.19 -1.89
CA TYR A 182 8.81 -5.91 -1.22
C TYR A 182 8.18 -6.14 0.14
N VAL A 183 8.79 -5.53 1.15
CA VAL A 183 8.33 -5.59 2.54
C VAL A 183 7.46 -4.38 2.80
N VAL A 184 6.24 -4.59 3.28
CA VAL A 184 5.37 -3.51 3.77
C VAL A 184 6.04 -2.86 4.97
N GLU A 185 6.28 -1.55 4.88
CA GLU A 185 6.94 -0.77 5.93
C GLU A 185 5.98 0.15 6.67
N ASP A 186 4.89 0.56 6.02
CA ASP A 186 3.97 1.51 6.61
C ASP A 186 2.59 1.43 5.97
N TYR A 187 1.57 1.67 6.78
CA TYR A 187 0.19 1.91 6.40
C TYR A 187 -0.31 3.11 7.19
N ARG A 188 -0.76 4.17 6.49
CA ARG A 188 -1.30 5.37 7.13
C ARG A 188 -2.60 5.82 6.49
N PRO A 189 -3.67 6.05 7.27
CA PRO A 189 -4.79 6.87 6.87
C PRO A 189 -4.34 8.24 6.37
N LEU A 190 -4.96 8.71 5.28
CA LEU A 190 -4.88 10.10 4.86
C LEU A 190 -6.14 10.86 5.27
N TYR A 191 -5.94 12.06 5.77
CA TYR A 191 -6.97 12.96 6.27
C TYR A 191 -7.01 14.23 5.44
N ALA A 192 -8.17 14.88 5.36
CA ALA A 192 -8.28 16.18 4.71
C ALA A 192 -7.43 17.20 5.48
N TYR A 193 -6.82 18.13 4.76
CA TYR A 193 -6.06 19.23 5.34
C TYR A 193 -6.63 20.57 4.88
N ARG A 194 -7.22 21.30 5.84
CA ARG A 194 -7.99 22.53 5.59
C ARG A 194 -9.04 22.32 4.49
N ASP A 195 -9.57 23.40 3.94
CA ASP A 195 -10.39 23.35 2.72
C ASP A 195 -9.50 23.39 1.46
N THR A 196 -8.55 22.46 1.36
CA THR A 196 -7.62 22.32 0.22
C THR A 196 -7.63 20.91 -0.34
N ASP A 197 -6.98 20.71 -1.50
CA ASP A 197 -6.77 19.39 -2.10
C ASP A 197 -5.57 18.63 -1.49
N GLN A 198 -4.94 19.18 -0.45
CA GLN A 198 -3.85 18.52 0.27
C GLN A 198 -4.40 17.44 1.23
N ALA A 199 -3.59 16.41 1.44
CA ALA A 199 -3.83 15.44 2.49
C ALA A 199 -2.92 15.70 3.68
N TRP A 200 -3.33 15.24 4.85
CA TRP A 200 -2.54 15.23 6.06
C TRP A 200 -2.44 13.80 6.58
N ALA A 201 -1.26 13.39 7.02
CA ALA A 201 -1.07 12.13 7.72
C ALA A 201 -0.24 12.37 8.97
N GLN A 202 -0.59 11.67 10.04
CA GLN A 202 0.23 11.64 11.24
C GLN A 202 1.65 11.19 10.89
N PRO A 203 2.67 11.79 11.54
CA PRO A 203 4.05 11.62 11.12
C PRO A 203 4.48 10.17 11.30
N ILE A 204 5.38 9.72 10.41
CA ILE A 204 6.11 8.48 10.62
C ILE A 204 7.09 8.79 11.71
N ASN A 205 6.81 8.31 12.91
CA ASN A 205 7.82 8.30 13.94
C ASN A 205 8.88 7.28 13.52
N LEU A 206 9.94 7.75 12.85
CA LEU A 206 11.06 6.93 12.36
C LEU A 206 11.86 6.23 13.48
N ALA A 207 11.39 6.26 14.73
CA ALA A 207 11.80 5.34 15.78
C ALA A 207 10.70 5.06 16.85
N TYR A 208 9.43 5.41 16.63
CA TYR A 208 8.46 5.49 17.72
C TYR A 208 7.06 5.06 17.24
N GLY A 209 6.26 4.42 18.09
CA GLY A 209 4.86 4.17 17.72
C GLY A 209 4.05 5.45 17.76
N TRP A 210 2.74 5.30 17.55
CA TRP A 210 1.77 6.38 17.55
C TRP A 210 1.85 7.18 18.86
N LYS A 211 2.51 8.35 18.83
CA LYS A 211 2.20 9.43 19.76
C LYS A 211 1.01 10.15 19.15
N GLU A 212 -0.05 10.32 19.94
CA GLU A 212 -1.27 11.04 19.59
C GLU A 212 -0.94 12.53 19.44
N SER A 213 -0.19 12.85 18.39
CA SER A 213 0.21 14.19 18.04
C SER A 213 -0.97 14.87 17.35
N ASP A 214 -1.22 16.10 17.77
CA ASP A 214 -1.99 17.07 16.99
C ASP A 214 -1.25 17.48 15.72
N LEU A 215 0.08 17.33 15.70
CA LEU A 215 0.97 17.62 14.57
C LEU A 215 1.17 16.42 13.65
N GLY A 216 1.35 16.71 12.36
CA GLY A 216 1.70 15.74 11.34
C GLY A 216 2.10 16.40 10.04
N ASN A 217 2.04 15.62 8.95
CA ASN A 217 2.65 15.99 7.69
C ASN A 217 1.57 16.29 6.65
N SER A 218 1.63 17.46 6.01
CA SER A 218 0.82 17.75 4.83
C SER A 218 1.49 17.25 3.55
N TYR A 219 0.69 16.75 2.62
CA TYR A 219 1.12 16.20 1.36
C TYR A 219 0.37 16.89 0.22
N GLU A 220 1.13 17.35 -0.78
CA GLU A 220 0.58 17.71 -2.07
C GLU A 220 0.23 16.44 -2.84
N MET A 221 -1.06 16.23 -3.03
CA MET A 221 -1.59 15.01 -3.63
C MET A 221 -1.68 15.08 -5.16
N VAL A 222 -1.05 16.09 -5.77
CA VAL A 222 -0.92 16.22 -7.22
C VAL A 222 0.41 15.62 -7.63
N LEU A 223 0.37 14.56 -8.45
CA LEU A 223 1.58 13.96 -8.99
C LEU A 223 2.05 14.77 -10.21
N THR A 224 3.17 15.47 -10.08
CA THR A 224 3.84 16.20 -11.16
C THR A 224 5.03 15.40 -11.71
N ASP A 225 5.63 15.87 -12.80
CA ASP A 225 6.91 15.33 -13.31
C ASP A 225 8.05 15.45 -12.26
N GLU A 226 7.95 16.41 -11.33
CA GLU A 226 8.91 16.57 -10.23
C GLU A 226 8.62 15.60 -9.08
N SER A 227 7.35 15.28 -8.84
CA SER A 227 6.89 14.40 -7.77
C SER A 227 6.56 12.99 -8.25
N LEU A 228 7.08 12.57 -9.42
CA LEU A 228 6.72 11.34 -10.12
C LEU A 228 6.34 10.22 -9.15
N ASN A 229 5.03 10.01 -8.99
CA ASN A 229 4.39 8.85 -8.37
C ASN A 229 4.45 8.80 -6.85
N CYS A 230 4.89 9.88 -6.20
CA CYS A 230 4.77 10.03 -4.77
C CYS A 230 4.30 11.46 -4.44
N PRO A 231 3.24 11.61 -3.62
CA PRO A 231 2.88 12.91 -3.07
C PRO A 231 4.08 13.58 -2.41
N THR A 232 4.29 14.86 -2.70
CA THR A 232 5.39 15.62 -2.11
C THR A 232 4.99 16.01 -0.70
N LEU A 233 5.89 15.80 0.26
CA LEU A 233 5.75 16.38 1.59
C LEU A 233 5.86 17.90 1.46
N ASP A 234 4.79 18.61 1.76
CA ASP A 234 4.79 20.08 1.76
C ASP A 234 5.35 20.57 3.09
N TRP A 235 4.61 20.38 4.19
CA TRP A 235 5.04 20.76 5.53
C TRP A 235 5.02 19.58 6.51
N ALA A 236 5.96 19.58 7.44
CA ALA A 236 6.03 18.65 8.55
C ALA A 236 5.59 19.32 9.87
N ASP A 237 5.16 18.50 10.82
CA ASP A 237 4.77 18.91 12.17
C ASP A 237 3.74 20.05 12.22
N VAL A 238 2.72 19.98 11.35
CA VAL A 238 1.60 20.94 11.28
C VAL A 238 0.33 20.38 11.92
N PRO A 239 -0.45 21.21 12.66
CA PRO A 239 -1.69 20.78 13.28
C PRO A 239 -2.82 20.58 12.27
N ASN A 240 -3.79 19.71 12.59
CA ASN A 240 -4.98 19.47 11.75
C ASN A 240 -6.31 19.61 12.53
N ASP A 241 -6.37 20.49 13.53
CA ASP A 241 -7.52 20.63 14.42
C ASP A 241 -8.81 21.04 13.69
N GLU A 242 -8.71 21.78 12.57
CA GLU A 242 -9.87 22.17 11.75
C GLU A 242 -10.63 20.97 11.15
N ASN A 243 -9.94 19.84 10.94
CA ASN A 243 -10.52 18.60 10.42
C ASN A 243 -10.76 17.54 11.51
N LEU A 244 -10.53 17.87 12.79
CA LEU A 244 -10.81 16.99 13.90
C LEU A 244 -12.33 16.84 14.06
N LEU A 245 -12.83 15.61 13.98
CA LEU A 245 -14.25 15.30 14.16
C LEU A 245 -14.58 15.15 15.65
N TYR A 246 -13.81 14.31 16.35
CA TYR A 246 -13.96 14.08 17.78
C TYR A 246 -12.71 13.39 18.35
N VAL A 247 -12.64 13.33 19.68
CA VAL A 247 -11.70 12.53 20.44
C VAL A 247 -12.50 11.47 21.18
N ASP A 248 -12.12 10.20 21.08
CA ASP A 248 -12.83 9.12 21.76
C ASP A 248 -12.42 8.98 23.24
N GLU A 249 -13.02 8.00 23.94
CA GLU A 249 -12.80 7.76 25.37
C GLU A 249 -11.36 7.38 25.69
N ASP A 250 -10.63 6.83 24.72
CA ASP A 250 -9.23 6.42 24.85
C ASP A 250 -8.26 7.57 24.52
N GLY A 251 -8.77 8.76 24.17
CA GLY A 251 -7.96 9.91 23.77
C GLY A 251 -7.57 9.92 22.29
N GLN A 252 -8.03 8.96 21.49
CA GLN A 252 -7.71 8.89 20.07
C GLN A 252 -8.46 9.96 19.29
N ARG A 253 -7.70 10.75 18.53
CA ARG A 253 -8.21 11.81 17.66
C ARG A 253 -8.69 11.23 16.33
N HIS A 254 -9.94 11.51 15.96
CA HIS A 254 -10.56 11.07 14.70
C HIS A 254 -10.73 12.26 13.76
N TYR A 255 -10.02 12.25 12.64
CA TYR A 255 -10.06 13.32 11.64
C TYR A 255 -10.90 12.92 10.42
N ARG A 256 -11.39 13.92 9.68
CA ARG A 256 -12.07 13.71 8.39
C ARG A 256 -11.12 13.06 7.39
N ARG A 257 -11.53 11.94 6.77
CA ARG A 257 -10.73 11.21 5.77
C ARG A 257 -10.53 12.05 4.49
N TYR A 258 -9.34 11.95 3.92
CA TYR A 258 -9.06 12.49 2.60
C TYR A 258 -9.75 11.63 1.54
N ARG A 259 -10.36 12.28 0.56
CA ARG A 259 -11.12 11.62 -0.52
C ARG A 259 -10.69 12.20 -1.85
N THR A 260 -10.56 11.34 -2.86
CA THR A 260 -10.12 11.74 -4.18
C THR A 260 -10.69 10.82 -5.26
N THR A 261 -10.45 11.14 -6.52
CA THR A 261 -10.76 10.26 -7.64
C THR A 261 -9.71 9.17 -7.75
N VAL A 262 -10.18 7.94 -7.83
CA VAL A 262 -9.34 6.74 -7.90
C VAL A 262 -9.62 5.94 -9.17
N TYR A 263 -8.62 5.18 -9.61
CA TYR A 263 -8.59 4.49 -10.89
C TYR A 263 -8.15 3.04 -10.71
N ASN A 264 -8.63 2.17 -11.59
CA ASN A 264 -8.21 0.78 -11.69
C ASN A 264 -8.33 0.33 -13.16
N ILE A 265 -7.67 -0.76 -13.52
CA ILE A 265 -7.71 -1.37 -14.85
C ILE A 265 -7.97 -2.87 -14.71
N GLU A 266 -8.64 -3.44 -15.71
CA GLU A 266 -8.74 -4.89 -15.87
C GLU A 266 -7.78 -5.33 -16.96
N VAL A 267 -6.97 -6.34 -16.65
CA VAL A 267 -5.95 -6.89 -17.55
C VAL A 267 -6.36 -8.31 -17.94
N GLU A 268 -6.18 -8.66 -19.21
CA GLU A 268 -6.53 -9.99 -19.73
C GLU A 268 -5.73 -11.10 -19.06
N ASP A 269 -6.34 -12.29 -18.98
CA ASP A 269 -5.82 -13.56 -18.43
C ASP A 269 -5.44 -13.54 -16.94
N TYR A 270 -4.45 -12.74 -16.57
CA TYR A 270 -3.83 -12.78 -15.25
C TYR A 270 -4.52 -11.86 -14.26
N HIS A 271 -5.19 -10.81 -14.74
CA HIS A 271 -5.88 -9.84 -13.89
C HIS A 271 -4.96 -9.14 -12.88
N THR A 272 -3.66 -9.14 -13.15
CA THR A 272 -2.62 -8.47 -12.37
C THR A 272 -1.91 -7.44 -13.22
N TYR A 273 -1.27 -6.48 -12.57
CA TYR A 273 -0.38 -5.52 -13.22
C TYR A 273 0.61 -4.97 -12.20
N CYS A 274 1.69 -4.37 -12.67
CA CYS A 274 2.73 -3.81 -11.81
C CYS A 274 2.55 -2.30 -11.66
N VAL A 275 2.51 -1.81 -10.42
CA VAL A 275 2.39 -0.38 -10.09
C VAL A 275 3.62 0.18 -9.40
N THR A 276 3.79 1.49 -9.50
CA THR A 276 4.94 2.28 -9.04
C THR A 276 6.23 1.93 -9.78
N HIS A 277 7.21 2.84 -9.82
CA HIS A 277 8.55 2.56 -10.40
C HIS A 277 9.31 1.35 -9.84
N ARG A 278 8.79 0.70 -8.79
CA ARG A 278 9.30 -0.53 -8.18
C ARG A 278 8.65 -1.80 -8.74
N GLY A 279 7.58 -1.65 -9.53
CA GLY A 279 6.88 -2.75 -10.17
C GLY A 279 6.15 -3.66 -9.19
N ILE A 280 5.56 -3.12 -8.12
CA ILE A 280 4.80 -3.91 -7.14
C ILE A 280 3.61 -4.56 -7.86
N LEU A 281 3.51 -5.89 -7.77
CA LEU A 281 2.44 -6.65 -8.39
C LEU A 281 1.13 -6.47 -7.61
N VAL A 282 0.11 -5.97 -8.30
CA VAL A 282 -1.22 -5.71 -7.76
C VAL A 282 -2.30 -6.39 -8.60
N HIS A 283 -3.50 -6.48 -8.05
CA HIS A 283 -4.61 -7.23 -8.63
C HIS A 283 -5.81 -6.32 -8.83
N ASN A 284 -6.50 -6.50 -9.96
CA ASN A 284 -7.65 -5.68 -10.32
C ASN A 284 -8.87 -5.89 -9.38
N GLN A 285 -9.07 -7.09 -8.81
CA GLN A 285 -10.21 -7.48 -7.99
C GLN A 285 -9.77 -8.48 -6.90
N ASN A 286 -10.58 -8.60 -5.85
CA ASN A 286 -10.37 -9.60 -4.81
C ASN A 286 -10.57 -11.01 -5.40
N CYS A 287 -9.49 -11.64 -5.87
CA CYS A 287 -9.54 -12.96 -6.49
C CYS A 287 -9.94 -14.10 -5.52
N GLY A 288 -10.14 -13.83 -4.22
CA GLY A 288 -10.50 -14.84 -3.23
C GLY A 288 -11.99 -15.07 -2.97
N ALA A 289 -12.90 -14.15 -3.32
CA ALA A 289 -14.29 -14.23 -2.83
C ALA A 289 -15.27 -14.97 -3.77
N GLU A 290 -15.05 -15.00 -5.09
CA GLU A 290 -16.05 -15.50 -6.04
C GLU A 290 -15.57 -16.55 -7.06
N ARG A 291 -14.26 -16.81 -7.18
CA ARG A 291 -13.74 -17.73 -8.22
C ARG A 291 -13.94 -19.22 -7.91
N HIS A 292 -14.21 -19.60 -6.66
CA HIS A 292 -14.57 -20.98 -6.30
C HIS A 292 -15.92 -21.46 -6.88
N SER A 293 -16.73 -20.57 -7.45
CA SER A 293 -18.07 -20.95 -7.97
C SER A 293 -18.13 -21.25 -9.47
N ARG A 294 -17.08 -20.94 -10.26
CA ARG A 294 -17.15 -21.03 -11.73
C ARG A 294 -16.39 -22.19 -12.35
N VAL A 295 -15.38 -22.74 -11.67
CA VAL A 295 -14.58 -23.85 -12.24
C VAL A 295 -15.28 -25.20 -12.09
N ASP A 296 -16.22 -25.36 -11.15
CA ASP A 296 -16.98 -26.61 -10.94
C ASP A 296 -18.17 -26.80 -11.90
N SER A 297 -18.39 -25.91 -12.87
CA SER A 297 -19.55 -25.97 -13.78
C SER A 297 -19.22 -26.22 -15.26
N LEU A 298 -17.95 -26.49 -15.59
CA LEU A 298 -17.59 -27.05 -16.90
C LEU A 298 -17.74 -28.57 -16.85
N GLU A 299 -18.97 -29.05 -16.91
CA GLU A 299 -19.27 -30.46 -17.18
C GLU A 299 -18.60 -30.86 -18.51
N ILE A 300 -17.69 -31.82 -18.39
CA ILE A 300 -17.10 -32.57 -19.50
C ILE A 300 -18.24 -33.22 -20.27
N ARG A 301 -18.53 -32.71 -21.47
CA ARG A 301 -19.35 -33.43 -22.45
C ARG A 301 -18.52 -34.60 -22.97
N ASP A 302 -18.78 -35.76 -22.40
CA ASP A 302 -18.25 -37.05 -22.84
C ASP A 302 -18.65 -37.28 -24.31
N SER A 303 -17.67 -37.18 -25.21
CA SER A 303 -17.81 -37.57 -26.61
C SER A 303 -17.48 -39.06 -26.74
N GLY A 304 -18.45 -39.90 -26.36
CA GLY A 304 -18.43 -41.33 -26.66
C GLY A 304 -18.94 -41.60 -28.07
N GLN A 305 -18.05 -42.06 -28.95
CA GLN A 305 -18.36 -42.89 -30.12
C GLN A 305 -17.37 -44.06 -30.14
N PRO A 306 -17.68 -45.21 -30.78
CA PRO A 306 -18.68 -45.42 -31.85
C PRO A 306 -19.89 -46.26 -31.48
#